data_AF-A0A9Q0S6D7-F1
#
_entry.id   AF-A0A9Q0S6D7-F1
#
_cell.length_a   1.000
_cell.length_b   1.000
_cell.length_c   1.000
_cell.angle_alpha   90.00
_cell.angle_beta   90.00
_cell.angle_gamma   90.00
#
_symmetry.space_group_name_H-M   'P 1'
#
loop_
_entity.id
_entity.type
_entity.pdbx_description
1 polymer ?
#
loop_
_entity_poly.entity_id
_entity_poly.type
_entity_poly.pdbx_seq_one_letter_code
_entity_poly.pdbx_strand_id
1 'polypeptide(L)'
;MVSLHYDANESVRAQKLPFSPFDATKYWNTTEFPLLPVGKLVLNRNPHNYFNDVEQAAFCPTRMVPGIEPTPDRILIARMFAYRDAQIHRLGVNREQISVNRCPFGAKNYERVGFMNVGSNGGNGPSYFPNTFHGPTNNNNDYNNELPFDVDSLRVDRIDLKNEDNFSQCMLYLNSLSERQTNII
;
A
#
# COMPACT_ATOMS: atom_id res chain seq x y z
N MET A 1 -2.07 17.44 -9.57
CA MET A 1 -1.51 17.67 -8.22
C MET A 1 -1.77 16.40 -7.46
N VAL A 2 -0.74 15.75 -6.92
CA VAL A 2 -0.92 14.64 -5.98
C VAL A 2 -0.88 15.30 -4.62
N SER A 3 -2.05 15.37 -3.99
CA SER A 3 -2.19 15.81 -2.61
C SER A 3 -2.26 14.56 -1.76
N LEU A 4 -1.41 14.46 -0.75
CA LEU A 4 -1.43 13.40 0.24
C LEU A 4 -1.77 14.03 1.58
N HIS A 5 -2.57 13.30 2.35
CA HIS A 5 -2.89 13.64 3.73
C HIS A 5 -2.51 12.48 4.61
N TYR A 6 -1.57 12.73 5.51
CA TYR A 6 -1.54 12.23 6.88
C TYR A 6 -0.19 12.63 7.50
N ASP A 7 -0.22 13.38 8.60
CA ASP A 7 0.96 13.67 9.44
C ASP A 7 0.70 13.08 10.84
N ALA A 8 1.75 12.73 11.57
CA ALA A 8 1.69 12.17 12.93
C ALA A 8 0.87 13.06 13.89
N ASN A 9 0.87 14.39 13.69
CA ASN A 9 0.05 15.33 14.46
C ASN A 9 -1.46 15.18 14.22
N GLU A 10 -1.88 14.64 13.07
CA GLU A 10 -3.28 14.42 12.76
C GLU A 10 -3.86 13.18 13.44
N SER A 11 -3.03 12.25 13.92
CA SER A 11 -3.48 11.05 14.63
C SER A 11 -4.36 11.36 15.85
N VAL A 12 -3.99 12.36 16.65
CA VAL A 12 -4.76 12.82 17.83
C VAL A 12 -6.08 13.47 17.43
N ARG A 13 -6.13 14.12 16.27
CA ARG A 13 -7.37 14.72 15.74
C ARG A 13 -8.28 13.64 15.15
N ALA A 14 -7.70 12.65 14.48
CA ALA A 14 -8.40 11.52 13.90
C ALA A 14 -9.12 10.66 14.97
N GLN A 15 -8.56 10.56 16.18
CA GLN A 15 -9.21 9.90 17.32
C GLN A 15 -10.50 10.60 17.79
N LYS A 16 -10.72 11.88 17.43
CA LYS A 16 -11.92 12.64 17.80
C LYS A 16 -13.04 12.56 16.77
N LEU A 17 -12.83 11.83 15.67
CA LEU A 17 -13.85 11.65 14.65
C LEU A 17 -15.03 10.84 15.22
N PRO A 18 -16.27 11.11 14.77
CA PRO A 18 -17.45 10.38 15.21
C PRO A 18 -17.53 8.95 14.64
N PHE A 19 -16.57 8.58 13.79
CA PHE A 19 -16.42 7.27 13.16
C PHE A 19 -14.95 6.84 13.22
N SER A 20 -14.69 5.56 12.95
CA SER A 20 -13.31 5.04 12.90
C SER A 20 -12.50 5.74 11.81
N PRO A 21 -11.32 6.31 12.10
CA PRO A 21 -10.46 6.93 11.10
C PRO A 21 -9.94 5.92 10.05
N PHE A 22 -10.04 4.62 10.33
CA PHE A 22 -9.58 3.52 9.48
C PHE A 22 -10.73 2.79 8.77
N ASP A 23 -11.93 3.35 8.78
CA ASP A 23 -13.06 2.84 8.02
C ASP A 23 -13.00 3.36 6.57
N ALA A 24 -12.69 2.45 5.64
CA ALA A 24 -12.60 2.75 4.21
C ALA A 24 -13.92 3.22 3.57
N THR A 25 -15.05 3.14 4.27
CA THR A 25 -16.34 3.69 3.82
C THR A 25 -16.54 5.15 4.20
N LYS A 26 -15.63 5.73 4.99
CA LYS A 26 -15.72 7.11 5.47
C LYS A 26 -14.73 8.01 4.74
N TYR A 27 -15.15 9.23 4.42
CA TYR A 27 -14.27 10.30 3.99
C TYR A 27 -13.96 11.24 5.15
N TRP A 28 -12.79 11.87 5.13
CA TRP A 28 -12.40 12.91 6.08
C TRP A 28 -12.73 14.27 5.49
N ASN A 29 -13.42 15.11 6.27
CA ASN A 29 -13.83 16.43 5.82
C ASN A 29 -12.60 17.30 5.52
N THR A 30 -12.47 17.76 4.28
CA THR A 30 -11.33 18.58 3.83
C THR A 30 -11.29 19.97 4.46
N THR A 31 -12.39 20.44 5.04
CA THR A 31 -12.42 21.67 5.85
C THR A 31 -11.68 21.49 7.17
N GLU A 32 -11.78 20.30 7.76
CA GLU A 32 -11.09 19.96 9.02
C GLU A 32 -9.68 19.45 8.75
N PHE A 33 -9.50 18.70 7.66
CA PHE A 33 -8.23 18.11 7.20
C PHE A 33 -7.88 18.68 5.82
N PRO A 34 -7.22 19.86 5.72
CA PRO A 34 -7.04 20.60 4.47
C PRO A 34 -5.88 20.09 3.59
N LEU A 35 -6.13 19.92 2.28
CA LEU A 35 -5.23 19.20 1.36
C LEU A 35 -3.82 19.81 1.33
N LEU A 36 -2.81 18.99 1.67
CA LEU A 36 -1.41 19.38 1.60
C LEU A 36 -0.83 19.05 0.21
N PRO A 37 -0.37 20.06 -0.56
CA PRO A 37 0.23 19.81 -1.85
C PRO A 37 1.63 19.19 -1.67
N VAL A 38 1.84 17.98 -2.18
CA VAL A 38 3.15 17.29 -2.12
C VAL A 38 3.89 17.36 -3.45
N GLY A 39 3.18 17.14 -4.56
CA GLY A 39 3.83 17.16 -5.88
C GLY A 39 2.89 17.01 -7.07
N LYS A 40 3.46 16.67 -8.23
CA LYS A 40 2.72 16.48 -9.49
C LYS A 40 3.20 15.23 -10.21
N LEU A 41 2.28 14.30 -10.44
CA LEU A 41 2.47 13.17 -11.36
C LEU A 41 2.11 13.61 -12.78
N VAL A 42 2.98 13.32 -13.75
CA VAL A 42 2.76 13.60 -15.18
C VAL A 42 2.97 12.32 -15.98
N LEU A 43 1.95 11.90 -16.71
CA LEU A 43 2.03 10.79 -17.66
C LEU A 43 2.43 11.35 -19.02
N ASN A 44 3.65 11.07 -19.47
CA ASN A 44 4.25 11.69 -20.66
C ASN A 44 4.71 10.68 -21.74
N ARG A 45 4.42 9.39 -21.56
CA ARG A 45 4.85 8.33 -22.48
C ARG A 45 3.86 7.17 -22.47
N ASN A 46 3.50 6.70 -23.67
CA ASN A 46 2.73 5.48 -23.86
C ASN A 46 3.62 4.23 -23.75
N PRO A 47 3.08 3.08 -23.32
CA PRO A 47 3.81 1.81 -23.31
C PRO A 47 4.28 1.44 -24.72
N HIS A 48 5.46 0.81 -24.81
CA HIS A 48 5.99 0.34 -26.11
C HIS A 48 5.34 -0.99 -26.49
N ASN A 49 5.11 -1.85 -25.51
CA ASN A 49 4.38 -3.10 -25.69
C ASN A 49 3.35 -3.24 -24.58
N TYR A 50 2.07 -3.24 -24.94
CA TYR A 50 0.97 -3.31 -23.98
C TYR A 50 1.07 -4.55 -23.07
N PHE A 51 1.36 -5.72 -23.64
CA PHE A 51 1.39 -6.95 -22.86
C PHE A 51 2.54 -6.98 -21.86
N ASN A 52 3.71 -6.47 -22.24
CA ASN A 52 4.87 -6.40 -21.37
C ASN A 52 4.74 -5.30 -20.30
N ASP A 53 4.27 -4.12 -20.69
CA ASP A 53 4.33 -2.92 -19.84
C ASP A 53 3.03 -2.66 -19.07
N VAL A 54 1.88 -3.18 -19.53
CA VAL A 54 0.56 -2.95 -18.91
C VAL A 54 0.00 -4.24 -18.36
N GLU A 55 -0.18 -5.27 -19.19
CA GLU A 55 -0.83 -6.53 -18.77
C GLU A 55 -0.03 -7.23 -17.66
N GLN A 56 1.30 -7.20 -17.75
CA GLN A 56 2.19 -7.80 -16.76
C GLN A 56 2.57 -6.86 -15.60
N ALA A 57 2.07 -5.62 -15.58
CA ALA A 57 2.29 -4.73 -14.45
C ALA A 57 1.66 -5.33 -13.18
N ALA A 58 2.38 -5.23 -12.07
CA ALA A 58 1.97 -5.75 -10.78
C ALA A 58 2.16 -4.67 -9.71
N PHE A 59 1.05 -4.20 -9.12
CA PHE A 59 1.05 -3.24 -8.02
C PHE A 59 0.66 -3.94 -6.74
N CYS A 60 1.42 -3.78 -5.66
CA CYS A 60 1.13 -4.44 -4.39
C CYS A 60 1.24 -3.43 -3.24
N PRO A 61 0.23 -3.30 -2.36
CA PRO A 61 0.28 -2.36 -1.24
C PRO A 61 1.43 -2.60 -0.25
N THR A 62 2.00 -3.81 -0.19
CA THR A 62 3.17 -4.10 0.67
C THR A 62 4.48 -3.54 0.14
N ARG A 63 4.53 -3.05 -1.11
CA ARG A 63 5.73 -2.40 -1.67
C ARG A 63 5.81 -0.93 -1.25
N MET A 64 5.81 -0.70 0.06
CA MET A 64 6.05 0.61 0.63
C MET A 64 7.56 0.85 0.75
N VAL A 65 7.95 2.12 0.74
CA VAL A 65 9.35 2.55 0.98
C VAL A 65 9.48 3.07 2.40
N PRO A 66 10.70 3.07 2.99
CA PRO A 66 10.91 3.63 4.33
C PRO A 66 10.29 5.02 4.48
N GLY A 67 9.55 5.23 5.57
CA GLY A 67 8.78 6.45 5.84
C GLY A 67 7.31 6.41 5.39
N ILE A 68 6.85 5.35 4.71
CA ILE A 68 5.43 5.10 4.42
C ILE A 68 5.06 3.73 4.99
N GLU A 69 4.03 3.69 5.84
CA GLU A 69 3.63 2.50 6.59
C GLU A 69 2.11 2.26 6.50
N PRO A 70 1.66 1.01 6.68
CA PRO A 70 0.24 0.69 6.63
C PRO A 70 -0.49 1.14 7.90
N THR A 71 -1.73 1.59 7.73
CA THR A 71 -2.68 1.84 8.83
C THR A 71 -3.39 0.54 9.25
N PRO A 72 -3.97 0.47 10.45
CA PRO A 72 -4.78 -0.68 10.91
C PRO A 72 -6.16 -0.81 10.22
N ASP A 73 -6.32 -0.25 9.02
CA ASP A 73 -7.51 -0.47 8.18
C ASP A 73 -7.57 -1.94 7.76
N ARG A 74 -8.68 -2.60 8.09
CA ARG A 74 -8.88 -4.04 7.84
C ARG A 74 -8.84 -4.38 6.35
N ILE A 75 -9.35 -3.50 5.49
CA ILE A 75 -9.32 -3.69 4.04
C ILE A 75 -7.88 -3.55 3.54
N LEU A 76 -7.13 -2.57 4.04
CA LEU A 76 -5.71 -2.43 3.68
C LEU A 76 -4.91 -3.67 4.08
N ILE A 77 -5.08 -4.15 5.32
CA ILE A 77 -4.41 -5.37 5.82
C ILE A 77 -4.72 -6.58 4.93
N ALA A 78 -5.98 -6.78 4.55
CA ALA A 78 -6.35 -7.88 3.66
C ALA A 78 -5.67 -7.75 2.28
N ARG A 79 -5.60 -6.52 1.73
CA ARG A 79 -4.96 -6.25 0.43
C ARG A 79 -3.45 -6.43 0.47
N MET A 80 -2.80 -6.21 1.62
CA MET A 80 -1.36 -6.44 1.77
C MET A 80 -1.00 -7.91 1.47
N PHE A 81 -1.83 -8.85 1.88
CA PHE A 81 -1.67 -10.26 1.52
C PHE A 81 -2.13 -10.54 0.08
N ALA A 82 -3.37 -10.18 -0.25
CA ALA A 82 -4.07 -10.67 -1.43
C ALA A 82 -3.37 -10.36 -2.76
N TYR A 83 -2.76 -9.16 -2.88
CA TYR A 83 -2.12 -8.77 -4.14
C TYR A 83 -0.87 -9.60 -4.42
N ARG A 84 -0.04 -9.86 -3.39
CA ARG A 84 1.19 -10.64 -3.55
C ARG A 84 0.87 -12.05 -4.02
N ASP A 85 -0.14 -12.66 -3.41
CA ASP A 85 -0.63 -14.01 -3.70
C ASP A 85 -1.20 -14.10 -5.12
N ALA A 86 -2.16 -13.24 -5.47
CA ALA A 86 -2.76 -13.20 -6.80
C ALA A 86 -1.72 -13.00 -7.91
N GLN A 87 -0.70 -12.18 -7.66
CA GLN A 87 0.37 -11.94 -8.63
C GLN A 87 1.31 -13.15 -8.78
N ILE A 88 1.57 -13.92 -7.73
CA ILE A 88 2.36 -15.17 -7.84
C ILE A 88 1.61 -16.15 -8.73
N HIS A 89 0.31 -16.30 -8.55
CA HIS A 89 -0.50 -17.14 -9.41
C HIS A 89 -0.55 -16.63 -10.85
N ARG A 90 -0.79 -15.32 -11.05
CA ARG A 90 -0.97 -14.71 -12.37
C ARG A 90 0.31 -14.63 -13.21
N LEU A 91 1.44 -14.29 -12.60
CA LEU A 91 2.70 -13.95 -13.29
C LEU A 91 3.87 -14.87 -12.92
N GLY A 92 3.70 -15.73 -11.93
CA GLY A 92 4.75 -16.59 -11.39
C GLY A 92 5.54 -15.96 -10.24
N VAL A 93 6.32 -16.80 -9.56
CA VAL A 93 7.11 -16.43 -8.38
C VAL A 93 8.18 -15.37 -8.66
N ASN A 94 8.76 -15.38 -9.87
CA ASN A 94 9.81 -14.45 -10.29
C ASN A 94 9.27 -13.19 -10.99
N ARG A 95 8.00 -12.81 -10.77
CA ARG A 95 7.35 -11.63 -11.39
C ARG A 95 8.08 -10.30 -11.25
N GLU A 96 8.91 -10.14 -10.21
CA GLU A 96 9.73 -8.94 -10.00
C GLU A 96 10.87 -8.83 -11.03
N GLN A 97 11.18 -9.92 -11.74
CA GLN A 97 12.18 -9.93 -12.80
C GLN A 97 11.62 -9.36 -14.12
N ILE A 98 10.30 -9.26 -14.28
CA ILE A 98 9.65 -8.63 -15.44
C ILE A 98 10.02 -7.15 -15.46
N SER A 99 10.41 -6.65 -16.64
CA SER A 99 11.01 -5.32 -16.81
C SER A 99 10.23 -4.17 -16.16
N VAL A 100 8.90 -4.14 -16.29
CA VAL A 100 8.05 -3.08 -15.70
C VAL A 100 7.93 -3.16 -14.16
N ASN A 101 8.14 -4.34 -13.58
CA ASN A 101 8.02 -4.56 -12.13
C ASN A 101 9.37 -4.46 -11.40
N ARG A 102 10.47 -4.49 -12.14
CA ARG A 102 11.82 -4.56 -11.56
C ARG A 102 12.18 -3.28 -10.82
N CYS A 103 12.71 -3.42 -9.60
CA CYS A 103 13.28 -2.30 -8.86
C CYS A 103 14.48 -1.70 -9.62
N PRO A 104 14.46 -0.39 -9.95
CA PRO A 104 15.56 0.24 -10.70
C PRO A 104 16.84 0.39 -9.88
N PHE A 105 16.76 0.36 -8.55
CA PHE A 105 17.91 0.48 -7.64
C PHE A 105 18.58 -0.88 -7.32
N GLY A 106 18.07 -1.97 -7.91
CA GLY A 106 18.52 -3.33 -7.64
C GLY A 106 17.93 -3.90 -6.35
N ALA A 107 18.04 -5.22 -6.20
CA ALA A 107 17.64 -5.95 -5.01
C ALA A 107 18.76 -6.90 -4.59
N LYS A 108 19.11 -6.90 -3.30
CA LYS A 108 20.06 -7.84 -2.69
C LYS A 108 19.35 -8.59 -1.59
N ASN A 109 19.02 -9.85 -1.84
CA ASN A 109 18.30 -10.69 -0.89
C ASN A 109 18.77 -12.15 -0.98
N TYR A 110 18.13 -13.02 -0.20
CA TYR A 110 18.41 -14.45 -0.15
C TYR A 110 17.42 -15.31 -0.94
N GLU A 111 16.52 -14.70 -1.73
CA GLU A 111 15.59 -15.44 -2.58
C GLU A 111 16.34 -16.07 -3.76
N ARG A 112 16.02 -17.33 -4.07
CA ARG A 112 16.68 -18.16 -5.09
C ARG A 112 15.67 -19.03 -5.83
N VAL A 113 16.07 -19.54 -6.98
CA VAL A 113 15.35 -20.51 -7.83
C VAL A 113 13.98 -19.94 -8.26
N GLY A 114 12.91 -20.73 -8.22
CA GLY A 114 11.60 -20.38 -8.75
C GLY A 114 11.47 -20.56 -10.26
N PHE A 115 10.23 -20.79 -10.71
CA PHE A 115 9.91 -20.92 -12.14
C PHE A 115 10.29 -19.64 -12.89
N MET A 116 10.85 -19.80 -14.10
CA MET A 116 11.30 -18.70 -14.98
C MET A 116 12.26 -17.71 -14.30
N ASN A 117 13.18 -18.20 -13.47
CA ASN A 117 14.30 -17.38 -13.01
C ASN A 117 15.27 -17.15 -14.16
N VAL A 118 15.35 -15.91 -14.63
CA VAL A 118 16.23 -15.49 -15.74
C VAL A 118 17.35 -14.55 -15.28
N GLY A 119 17.44 -14.30 -13.97
CA GLY A 119 18.50 -13.51 -13.35
C GLY A 119 19.74 -14.34 -13.02
N SER A 120 20.68 -13.74 -12.29
CA SER A 120 21.90 -14.43 -11.82
C SER A 120 21.65 -15.47 -10.73
N ASN A 121 20.41 -15.57 -10.23
CA ASN A 121 20.02 -16.44 -9.12
C ASN A 121 20.93 -16.31 -7.88
N GLY A 122 21.41 -15.10 -7.59
CA GLY A 122 22.32 -14.83 -6.47
C GLY A 122 23.78 -15.30 -6.68
N GLY A 123 24.12 -15.86 -7.84
CA GLY A 123 25.45 -16.33 -8.18
C GLY A 123 26.00 -17.36 -7.19
N ASN A 124 27.30 -17.30 -6.92
CA ASN A 124 27.97 -18.18 -5.95
C ASN A 124 27.93 -17.62 -4.51
N GLY A 125 27.09 -16.61 -4.25
CA GLY A 125 26.97 -16.01 -2.91
C GLY A 125 26.19 -16.88 -1.93
N PRO A 126 26.31 -16.65 -0.61
CA PRO A 126 25.55 -17.39 0.40
C PRO A 126 24.04 -17.25 0.17
N SER A 127 23.29 -18.33 0.43
CA SER A 127 21.84 -18.42 0.29
C SER A 127 21.08 -18.37 1.62
N TYR A 128 21.74 -18.02 2.72
CA TYR A 128 21.20 -18.03 4.07
C TYR A 128 21.67 -16.81 4.88
N PHE A 129 20.89 -16.43 5.89
CA PHE A 129 21.21 -15.36 6.84
C PHE A 129 20.90 -15.81 8.28
N PRO A 130 21.73 -15.48 9.28
CA PRO A 130 23.02 -14.78 9.18
C PRO A 130 24.12 -15.67 8.58
N ASN A 131 25.17 -15.07 8.00
CA ASN A 131 26.34 -15.79 7.48
C ASN A 131 27.64 -14.97 7.64
N THR A 132 28.77 -15.64 7.53
CA THR A 132 30.13 -15.06 7.65
C THR A 132 30.81 -14.81 6.31
N PHE A 133 30.08 -14.87 5.20
CA PHE A 133 30.61 -14.82 3.83
C PHE A 133 30.27 -13.50 3.11
N HIS A 134 30.09 -12.42 3.87
CA HIS A 134 29.74 -11.08 3.37
C HIS A 134 28.51 -11.07 2.44
N GLY A 135 27.51 -11.91 2.72
CA GLY A 135 26.22 -11.86 2.04
C GLY A 135 25.41 -10.59 2.35
N PRO A 136 24.25 -10.38 1.69
CA PRO A 136 23.36 -9.26 1.99
C PRO A 136 23.05 -9.14 3.49
N THR A 137 23.15 -7.93 4.06
CA THR A 137 22.84 -7.67 5.47
C THR A 137 21.60 -6.80 5.60
N ASN A 138 20.95 -6.87 6.77
CA ASN A 138 19.87 -5.95 7.10
C ASN A 138 20.44 -4.52 7.21
N ASN A 139 19.71 -3.56 6.65
CA ASN A 139 20.04 -2.15 6.79
C ASN A 139 19.38 -1.59 8.06
N ASN A 140 20.02 -1.79 9.21
CA ASN A 140 19.47 -1.43 10.53
C ASN A 140 19.60 0.09 10.86
N ASN A 141 19.54 0.97 9.88
CA ASN A 141 19.42 2.40 10.16
C ASN A 141 18.03 2.70 10.72
N ASP A 142 17.94 3.62 11.68
CA ASP A 142 16.68 3.97 12.37
C ASP A 142 15.52 4.30 11.41
N TYR A 143 15.82 4.84 10.23
CA TYR A 143 14.85 5.14 9.17
C TYR A 143 14.14 3.92 8.57
N ASN A 144 14.70 2.71 8.72
CA ASN A 144 14.14 1.47 8.17
C ASN A 144 13.40 0.63 9.23
N ASN A 145 13.39 1.07 10.48
CA ASN A 145 12.67 0.38 11.54
C ASN A 145 11.19 0.81 11.47
N GLU A 146 10.30 -0.17 11.57
CA GLU A 146 8.86 0.08 11.68
C GLU A 146 8.57 0.89 12.95
N LEU A 147 7.66 1.87 12.84
CA LEU A 147 7.28 2.66 13.99
C LEU A 147 6.45 1.81 14.98
N PRO A 148 6.81 1.78 16.27
CA PRO A 148 5.98 1.11 17.27
C PRO A 148 4.64 1.84 17.37
N PHE A 149 3.56 1.08 17.55
CA PHE A 149 2.22 1.60 17.75
C PHE A 149 1.55 0.92 18.94
N ASP A 150 0.73 1.69 19.66
CA ASP A 150 0.00 1.20 20.81
C ASP A 150 -1.21 0.37 20.37
N VAL A 151 -1.41 -0.77 21.03
CA VAL A 151 -2.56 -1.65 20.84
C VAL A 151 -3.32 -1.73 22.16
N ASP A 152 -4.49 -1.09 22.21
CA ASP A 152 -5.29 -0.95 23.43
C ASP A 152 -6.15 -2.20 23.77
N SER A 153 -6.08 -3.25 22.94
CA SER A 153 -6.94 -4.43 23.12
C SER A 153 -6.19 -5.62 23.73
N LEU A 154 -6.68 -6.11 24.87
CA LEU A 154 -6.32 -7.41 25.45
C LEU A 154 -6.98 -8.60 24.73
N ARG A 155 -7.85 -8.35 23.73
CA ARG A 155 -8.65 -9.37 23.05
C ARG A 155 -8.50 -9.25 21.52
N VAL A 156 -8.19 -10.37 20.88
CA VAL A 156 -8.23 -10.52 19.42
C VAL A 156 -9.56 -11.17 19.04
N ASP A 157 -10.39 -10.48 18.25
CA ASP A 157 -11.71 -10.97 17.86
C ASP A 157 -12.15 -10.50 16.48
N ARG A 158 -13.20 -11.14 15.94
CA ARG A 158 -13.96 -10.62 14.79
C ARG A 158 -14.88 -9.51 15.29
N ILE A 159 -14.63 -8.29 14.82
CA ILE A 159 -15.40 -7.13 15.25
C ILE A 159 -16.70 -7.06 14.42
N ASP A 160 -17.83 -7.04 15.12
CA ASP A 160 -19.16 -6.84 14.53
C ASP A 160 -19.42 -5.33 14.34
N LEU A 161 -19.83 -4.93 13.13
CA LEU A 161 -20.00 -3.54 12.72
C LEU A 161 -21.48 -3.09 12.67
N LYS A 162 -22.39 -3.84 13.27
CA LYS A 162 -23.85 -3.62 13.17
C LYS A 162 -24.34 -2.22 13.54
N ASN A 163 -23.62 -1.50 14.39
CA ASN A 163 -24.03 -0.17 14.87
C ASN A 163 -23.23 0.98 14.23
N GLU A 164 -22.53 0.73 13.12
CA GLU A 164 -21.81 1.78 12.41
C GLU A 164 -22.74 2.71 11.61
N ASP A 165 -22.32 3.96 11.47
CA ASP A 165 -22.99 4.94 10.63
C ASP A 165 -22.78 4.61 9.15
N ASN A 166 -23.81 4.08 8.50
CA ASN A 166 -23.76 3.64 7.11
C ASN A 166 -24.37 4.64 6.12
N PHE A 167 -25.04 5.70 6.61
CA PHE A 167 -25.93 6.52 5.76
C PHE A 167 -25.63 8.00 5.81
N SER A 168 -25.04 8.53 6.90
CA SER A 168 -24.90 9.98 7.05
C SER A 168 -24.02 10.59 5.97
N GLN A 169 -22.88 9.97 5.67
CA GLN A 169 -21.98 10.46 4.61
C GLN A 169 -22.54 10.26 3.19
N CYS A 170 -23.31 9.20 2.95
CA CYS A 170 -24.03 9.01 1.69
C CYS A 170 -25.06 10.14 1.47
N MET A 171 -25.78 10.53 2.52
CA MET A 171 -26.72 11.64 2.48
C MET A 171 -26.00 12.98 2.25
N LEU A 172 -24.87 13.21 2.92
CA LEU A 172 -24.03 14.40 2.69
C LEU A 172 -23.59 14.51 1.24
N TYR A 173 -23.17 13.39 0.63
CA TYR A 173 -22.80 13.35 -0.78
C TYR A 173 -24.00 13.68 -1.67
N LEU A 174 -25.15 13.05 -1.46
CA LEU A 174 -26.36 13.30 -2.26
C LEU A 174 -26.79 14.77 -2.21
N ASN A 175 -26.75 15.39 -1.04
CA ASN A 175 -27.07 16.81 -0.85
C ASN A 175 -26.04 17.76 -1.46
N SER A 176 -24.82 17.29 -1.74
CA SER A 176 -23.77 18.08 -2.41
C SER A 176 -23.92 18.13 -3.93
N LEU A 177 -24.77 17.28 -4.50
CA LEU A 177 -24.96 17.19 -5.95
C LEU A 177 -25.78 18.37 -6.47
N SER A 178 -25.45 18.82 -7.68
CA SER A 178 -26.28 19.76 -8.42
C SER A 178 -27.57 19.09 -8.94
N GLU A 179 -28.63 19.87 -9.19
CA GLU A 179 -29.90 19.35 -9.73
C GLU A 179 -29.70 18.50 -11.00
N ARG A 180 -28.78 18.90 -11.88
CA ARG A 180 -28.45 18.14 -13.09
C ARG A 180 -27.87 16.76 -12.78
N GLN A 181 -27.09 16.63 -11.71
CA GLN A 181 -26.52 15.35 -11.29
C GLN A 181 -27.58 14.48 -10.61
N THR A 182 -28.47 15.07 -9.82
CA THR A 182 -29.55 14.36 -9.14
C THR A 182 -30.58 13.79 -10.13
N ASN A 183 -30.88 14.49 -11.22
CA ASN A 183 -31.85 14.04 -12.23
C ASN A 183 -31.38 12.86 -13.11
N ILE A 184 -30.12 12.41 -12.97
CA ILE A 184 -29.55 11.27 -13.72
C ILE A 184 -29.59 9.97 -12.90
N ILE A 185 -29.80 10.07 -11.58
CA ILE A 185 -29.83 8.96 -10.63
C ILE A 185 -31.29 8.56 -10.38
#